data_AF-A0A392NP64-F1
#
_entry.id   AF-A0A392NP64-F1
#
_cell.length_a   1.000
_cell.length_b   1.000
_cell.length_c   1.000
_cell.angle_alpha   90.00
_cell.angle_beta   90.00
_cell.angle_gamma   90.00
#
_symmetry.space_group_name_H-M   'P 1'
#
loop_
_entity.id
_entity.type
_entity.pdbx_description
1 polymer ?
#
loop_
_entity_poly.entity_id
_entity_poly.type
_entity_poly.pdbx_seq_one_letter_code
_entity_poly.pdbx_strand_id
1 'polypeptide(L)' 'MGYICRKDQTDKELLELKTGYYSLRQIKAATNNFDPENKIGEGGFGPVYK' A
#
# COMPACT_ATOMS: atom_id res chain seq x y z
N MET A 1 8.44 -21.03 -21.27
CA MET A 1 8.84 -20.08 -20.21
C MET A 1 7.77 -19.01 -20.10
N GLY A 2 7.01 -19.01 -19.01
CA GLY A 2 5.91 -18.06 -18.81
C GLY A 2 5.20 -18.39 -17.51
N TYR A 3 5.67 -17.81 -16.41
CA TYR A 3 4.94 -17.91 -15.15
C TYR A 3 3.76 -16.94 -15.21
N ILE A 4 2.57 -17.50 -15.35
CA ILE A 4 1.31 -16.79 -15.25
C ILE A 4 1.11 -16.43 -13.77
N CYS A 5 1.38 -15.18 -13.41
CA CYS A 5 1.11 -14.63 -12.09
C CYS A 5 -0.39 -14.35 -11.94
N ARG A 6 -1.21 -15.39 -11.75
CA ARG A 6 -2.55 -15.23 -11.15
C ARG A 6 -2.41 -15.31 -9.65
N LYS A 7 -2.68 -14.23 -8.94
CA LYS A 7 -3.11 -14.27 -7.55
C LYS A 7 -3.95 -13.04 -7.22
N ASP A 8 -5.21 -13.13 -7.63
CA ASP A 8 -6.36 -12.47 -7.02
C ASP A 8 -6.56 -12.97 -5.58
N GLN A 9 -5.64 -12.58 -4.70
CA GLN A 9 -5.64 -12.97 -3.29
C GLN A 9 -5.00 -11.87 -2.43
N THR A 10 -5.38 -10.60 -2.62
CA THR A 10 -4.78 -9.47 -1.89
C THR A 10 -5.74 -8.81 -0.89
N ASP A 11 -6.98 -9.28 -0.77
CA ASP A 11 -8.01 -8.64 0.09
C ASP A 11 -8.41 -9.45 1.33
N LYS A 12 -7.88 -10.67 1.53
CA LYS A 12 -8.21 -11.49 2.72
C LYS A 12 -7.21 -11.38 3.87
N GLU A 13 -6.06 -10.75 3.63
CA GLU A 13 -5.00 -10.50 4.64
C GLU A 13 -4.95 -9.01 5.06
N LEU A 14 -6.06 -8.29 4.86
CA LEU A 14 -6.37 -7.05 5.61
C LEU A 14 -7.10 -7.39 6.93
N LEU A 15 -7.37 -8.68 7.15
CA LEU A 15 -8.32 -9.22 8.14
C LEU A 15 -7.72 -9.45 9.52
N GLU A 16 -6.39 -9.51 9.66
CA GLU A 16 -5.74 -9.65 10.95
C GLU A 16 -4.64 -8.60 11.07
N LEU A 17 -4.91 -7.50 11.76
CA LEU A 17 -4.06 -7.06 12.87
C LEU A 17 -4.46 -5.65 13.31
N LYS A 18 -4.96 -5.62 14.55
CA LYS A 18 -4.93 -4.47 15.45
C LYS A 18 -3.52 -3.88 15.66
N THR A 19 -2.45 -4.45 15.08
CA THR A 19 -1.08 -3.90 15.02
C THR A 19 -0.27 -4.68 13.96
N GLY A 20 -0.50 -4.44 12.66
CA GLY A 20 0.08 -5.24 11.58
C GLY A 20 1.19 -4.52 10.85
N TYR A 21 2.38 -5.09 10.80
CA TYR A 21 3.46 -4.57 9.97
C TYR A 21 3.04 -4.61 8.50
N TYR A 22 3.04 -3.46 7.82
CA TYR A 22 2.72 -3.36 6.40
C TYR A 22 4.00 -3.42 5.57
N SER A 23 3.99 -4.24 4.53
CA SER A 23 5.06 -4.22 3.53
C SER A 23 5.00 -2.94 2.68
N LEU A 24 6.16 -2.47 2.21
CA LEU A 24 6.22 -1.30 1.31
C LEU A 24 5.36 -1.49 0.05
N ARG A 25 5.22 -2.73 -0.44
CA ARG A 25 4.37 -3.04 -1.60
C ARG A 25 2.89 -2.85 -1.30
N GLN A 26 2.43 -3.20 -0.10
CA GLN A 26 1.05 -2.95 0.34
C GLN A 26 0.80 -1.45 0.50
N ILE A 27 1.72 -0.73 1.14
CA ILE A 27 1.62 0.73 1.29
C ILE A 27 1.58 1.39 -0.09
N LYS A 28 2.47 0.98 -1.01
CA LYS A 28 2.52 1.48 -2.39
C LYS A 28 1.22 1.19 -3.13
N ALA A 29 0.62 0.01 -2.96
CA ALA A 29 -0.68 -0.29 -3.58
C ALA A 29 -1.80 0.57 -2.97
N ALA A 30 -1.80 0.78 -1.66
CA ALA A 30 -2.80 1.58 -0.96
C ALA A 30 -2.73 3.07 -1.33
N THR A 31 -1.53 3.64 -1.48
CA THR A 31 -1.32 5.05 -1.83
C THR A 31 -1.27 5.32 -3.34
N ASN A 32 -1.68 4.36 -4.17
CA ASN A 32 -1.55 4.41 -5.63
C ASN A 32 -0.13 4.80 -6.10
N ASN A 33 0.89 4.17 -5.54
CA ASN A 33 2.30 4.44 -5.76
C ASN A 33 2.78 5.81 -5.26
N PHE A 34 2.23 6.31 -4.15
CA PHE A 34 2.52 7.64 -3.61
C PHE A 34 2.16 8.75 -4.61
N ASP A 35 0.99 8.59 -5.23
CA ASP A 35 0.47 9.55 -6.19
C ASP A 35 0.35 10.94 -5.53
N PRO A 36 0.89 12.01 -6.15
CA PRO A 36 0.70 13.37 -5.64
C PRO A 36 -0.77 13.76 -5.47
N GLU A 37 -1.71 13.16 -6.22
CA GLU A 37 -3.15 13.41 -6.05
C GLU A 37 -3.68 12.90 -4.70
N ASN A 38 -3.03 11.90 -4.10
CA ASN A 38 -3.37 11.37 -2.77
C ASN A 38 -2.57 12.04 -1.65
N LYS A 39 -1.72 13.04 -1.95
CA LYS A 39 -0.96 13.76 -0.94
C LYS A 39 -1.90 14.70 -0.17
N ILE A 40 -2.06 14.44 1.12
CA ILE A 40 -2.90 15.28 2.01
C ILE A 40 -2.10 16.43 2.64
N GLY A 41 -0.78 16.35 2.64
CA GLY A 41 0.07 17.40 3.19
C GLY A 41 1.55 17.02 3.21
N GLU A 42 2.39 17.97 3.61
CA GLU A 42 3.80 17.76 3.88
C GLU A 42 4.16 18.52 5.16
N GLY A 43 4.83 17.83 6.09
CA GLY A 43 5.31 18.43 7.33
C GLY A 43 6.81 18.20 7.51
N GLY A 44 7.34 18.53 8.70
CA GLY A 44 8.76 18.34 9.04
C GLY A 44 9.26 16.88 9.01
N PHE A 45 8.36 15.91 8.81
CA PHE A 45 8.65 14.48 8.71
C PHE A 45 8.46 13.93 7.29
N GLY A 46 8.14 14.78 6.31
CA GLY A 46 7.91 14.41 4.91
C GLY A 46 6.44 14.45 4.46
N PRO A 47 6.15 13.95 3.24
CA PRO A 47 4.83 13.96 2.65
C PRO A 47 3.90 12.89 3.24
N VAL A 48 2.63 13.25 3.44
CA VAL A 48 1.58 12.38 3.97
C VAL A 48 0.55 12.11 2.88
N TYR A 49 0.15 10.85 2.73
CA TYR A 49 -0.79 10.39 1.70
C TYR A 49 -2.03 9.75 2.36
N LYS A 50 -3.19 9.87 1.71
CA LYS A 50 -4.44 9.19 2.08
C LYS A 50 -4.60 7.84 1.40
#